data_AF-A0A9X8VFU6-F1
#
_entry.id   AF-A0A9X8VFU6-F1
#
_cell.length_a   1.000
_cell.length_b   1.000
_cell.length_c   1.000
_cell.angle_alpha   90.00
_cell.angle_beta   90.00
_cell.angle_gamma   90.00
#
_symmetry.space_group_name_H-M   'P 1'
#
loop_
_entity.id
_entity.type
_entity.pdbx_description
1 polymer ?
#
loop_
_entity_poly.entity_id
_entity_poly.type
_entity_poly.pdbx_seq_one_letter_code
_entity_poly.pdbx_strand_id
1 'polypeptide(L)'
;DDGYLPQALLNYLVRLGWSHGDQEIFSIDEMKEFFTLEAINKSASAFNTEKLQWLNHHYINHMPAEEVAVHLAWHVEQLGIETRNGPELKDIVKLLGERCKTLKEMAESCRYFYADFSEFDADAAKKHLRPVARQPLEAVRAKLAAITVWTPENVHDAIQGTADELGVGMGKVGMPLRVAVTGAGQSPGMDVTVHAIGQKRSLQRIDMALAYIAEREAQA
;
A
#
# COMPACT_ATOMS: atom_id res chain seq x y z
N ASP A 1 -3.55 -18.53 5.15
CA ASP A 1 -2.11 -18.32 4.87
C ASP A 1 -1.86 -17.41 3.69
N ASP A 2 -2.45 -17.64 2.53
CA ASP A 2 -2.22 -16.81 1.33
C ASP A 2 -2.92 -15.43 1.34
N GLY A 3 -3.67 -15.09 2.39
CA GLY A 3 -4.28 -13.77 2.56
C GLY A 3 -5.58 -13.56 1.77
N TYR A 4 -6.33 -14.63 1.55
CA TYR A 4 -7.70 -14.57 1.03
C TYR A 4 -8.70 -14.36 2.17
N LEU A 5 -9.60 -13.39 2.01
CA LEU A 5 -10.73 -13.15 2.91
C LEU A 5 -11.70 -14.35 2.85
N PRO A 6 -12.30 -14.74 3.99
CA PRO A 6 -13.27 -15.85 4.02
C PRO A 6 -14.44 -15.65 3.06
N GLN A 7 -14.96 -14.43 2.95
CA GLN A 7 -16.07 -14.05 2.08
C GLN A 7 -15.70 -14.24 0.60
N ALA A 8 -14.50 -13.81 0.21
CA ALA A 8 -13.98 -14.00 -1.15
C ALA A 8 -13.83 -15.47 -1.50
N LEU A 9 -13.29 -16.27 -0.56
CA LEU A 9 -13.10 -17.70 -0.75
C LEU A 9 -14.46 -18.42 -0.86
N LEU A 10 -15.43 -18.10 -0.01
CA LEU A 10 -16.78 -18.66 -0.07
C LEU A 10 -17.48 -18.32 -1.39
N ASN A 11 -17.45 -17.05 -1.80
CA ASN A 11 -18.00 -16.61 -3.07
C ASN A 11 -17.38 -17.39 -4.23
N TYR A 12 -16.05 -17.52 -4.23
CA TYR A 12 -15.35 -18.24 -5.27
C TYR A 12 -15.73 -19.72 -5.31
N LEU A 13 -15.77 -20.40 -4.16
CA LEU A 13 -16.12 -21.83 -4.05
C LEU A 13 -17.55 -22.09 -4.50
N VAL A 14 -18.51 -21.27 -4.07
CA VAL A 14 -19.90 -21.34 -4.53
C VAL A 14 -19.95 -21.16 -6.05
N ARG A 15 -19.22 -20.17 -6.60
CA ARG A 15 -19.20 -19.90 -8.04
C ARG A 15 -18.52 -20.95 -8.90
N LEU A 16 -17.74 -21.86 -8.34
CA LEU A 16 -17.24 -23.01 -9.09
C LEU A 16 -18.40 -23.90 -9.52
N GLY A 17 -19.31 -24.23 -8.62
CA GLY A 17 -20.38 -25.20 -8.88
C GLY A 17 -21.74 -24.58 -9.18
N TRP A 18 -21.98 -23.32 -8.84
CA TRP A 18 -23.30 -22.70 -8.86
C TRP A 18 -23.27 -21.33 -9.54
N SER A 19 -24.37 -20.93 -10.17
CA SER A 19 -24.52 -19.63 -10.84
C SER A 19 -25.88 -19.01 -10.59
N HIS A 20 -25.93 -17.68 -10.59
CA HIS A 20 -27.17 -16.91 -10.59
C HIS A 20 -27.08 -15.79 -11.64
N GLY A 21 -27.59 -16.07 -12.85
CA GLY A 21 -27.40 -15.19 -14.01
C GLY A 21 -25.92 -14.90 -14.27
N ASP A 22 -25.61 -13.63 -14.53
CA ASP A 22 -24.24 -13.13 -14.77
C ASP A 22 -23.56 -12.56 -13.52
N GLN A 23 -24.19 -12.65 -12.35
CA GLN A 23 -23.62 -12.12 -11.10
C GLN A 23 -22.41 -12.97 -10.68
N GLU A 24 -21.31 -12.30 -10.34
CA GLU A 24 -20.04 -12.93 -9.92
C GLU A 24 -19.67 -12.66 -8.47
N ILE A 25 -20.17 -11.55 -7.90
CA ILE A 25 -19.91 -11.13 -6.53
C ILE A 25 -21.19 -11.31 -5.71
N PHE A 26 -21.10 -11.99 -4.57
CA PHE A 26 -22.23 -12.30 -3.70
C PHE A 26 -21.85 -12.11 -2.24
N SER A 27 -22.60 -11.29 -1.51
CA SER A 27 -22.59 -11.35 -0.05
C SER A 27 -22.99 -12.73 0.46
N ILE A 28 -22.63 -13.04 1.71
CA ILE A 28 -23.03 -14.30 2.35
C ILE A 28 -24.57 -14.44 2.39
N ASP A 29 -25.30 -13.33 2.54
CA ASP A 29 -26.76 -13.38 2.59
C ASP A 29 -27.38 -13.61 1.21
N GLU A 30 -26.84 -13.00 0.15
CA GLU A 30 -27.23 -13.33 -1.24
C GLU A 30 -26.93 -14.80 -1.57
N MET A 31 -25.80 -15.35 -1.12
CA MET A 31 -25.51 -16.78 -1.29
C MET A 31 -26.59 -17.65 -0.62
N LYS A 32 -27.05 -17.31 0.59
CA LYS A 32 -28.12 -18.07 1.26
C LYS A 32 -29.46 -17.93 0.56
N GLU A 33 -29.78 -16.73 0.08
CA GLU A 33 -31.07 -16.43 -0.55
C GLU A 33 -31.21 -17.09 -1.91
N PHE A 34 -30.16 -17.03 -2.74
CA PHE A 34 -30.22 -17.48 -4.13
C PHE A 34 -29.78 -18.92 -4.34
N PHE A 35 -29.15 -19.57 -3.35
CA PHE A 35 -28.64 -20.92 -3.51
C PHE A 35 -29.77 -21.95 -3.65
N THR A 36 -29.70 -22.72 -4.73
CA THR A 36 -30.59 -23.85 -5.01
C THR A 36 -29.79 -25.01 -5.59
N LEU A 37 -30.26 -26.24 -5.37
CA LEU A 37 -29.58 -27.43 -5.88
C LEU A 37 -29.72 -27.56 -7.40
N GLU A 38 -30.80 -27.04 -7.96
CA GLU A 38 -31.09 -27.05 -9.40
C GLU A 38 -30.12 -26.18 -10.20
N ALA A 39 -29.56 -25.14 -9.57
CA ALA A 39 -28.58 -24.23 -10.17
C ALA A 39 -27.13 -24.74 -10.05
N ILE A 40 -26.92 -25.96 -9.58
CA ILE A 40 -25.60 -26.59 -9.53
C ILE A 40 -25.25 -27.19 -10.89
N ASN A 41 -24.11 -26.75 -11.45
CA ASN A 41 -23.55 -27.24 -12.69
C ASN A 41 -23.05 -28.69 -12.55
N LYS A 42 -23.37 -29.53 -13.53
CA LYS A 42 -22.96 -30.95 -13.56
C LYS A 42 -21.53 -31.17 -14.06
N SER A 43 -20.93 -30.17 -14.71
CA SER A 43 -19.56 -30.23 -15.22
C SER A 43 -18.56 -29.93 -14.11
N ALA A 44 -17.39 -30.59 -14.17
CA ALA A 44 -16.27 -30.26 -13.30
C ALA A 44 -15.80 -28.83 -13.55
N SER A 45 -15.50 -28.11 -12.48
CA SER A 45 -14.99 -26.74 -12.55
C SER A 45 -13.49 -26.72 -12.28
N ALA A 46 -12.77 -25.99 -13.12
CA ALA A 46 -11.33 -25.80 -12.96
C ALA A 46 -11.07 -24.66 -11.97
N PHE A 47 -10.06 -24.85 -11.13
CA PHE A 47 -9.60 -23.79 -10.24
C PHE A 47 -8.86 -22.70 -11.03
N ASN A 48 -9.29 -21.45 -10.90
CA ASN A 48 -8.67 -20.27 -11.47
C ASN A 48 -8.25 -19.30 -10.36
N THR A 49 -6.95 -19.27 -10.06
CA THR A 49 -6.35 -18.40 -9.04
C THR A 49 -6.50 -16.91 -9.37
N GLU A 50 -6.46 -16.51 -10.64
CA GLU A 50 -6.64 -15.11 -11.04
C GLU A 50 -8.05 -14.61 -10.70
N LYS A 51 -9.06 -15.45 -10.92
CA LYS A 51 -10.45 -15.14 -10.54
C LYS A 51 -10.62 -15.02 -9.02
N LEU A 52 -9.99 -15.93 -8.25
CA LEU A 52 -9.99 -15.83 -6.79
C LEU A 52 -9.30 -14.55 -6.30
N GLN A 53 -8.16 -14.18 -6.88
CA GLN A 53 -7.47 -12.92 -6.56
C GLN A 53 -8.31 -11.70 -6.91
N TRP A 54 -8.99 -11.71 -8.06
CA TRP A 54 -9.90 -10.64 -8.46
C TRP A 54 -11.06 -10.47 -7.47
N LEU A 55 -11.70 -11.57 -7.07
CA LEU A 55 -12.73 -11.55 -6.03
C LEU A 55 -12.16 -11.03 -4.71
N ASN A 56 -11.01 -11.54 -4.28
CA ASN A 56 -10.40 -11.13 -3.02
C ASN A 56 -10.07 -9.64 -2.98
N HIS A 57 -9.53 -9.12 -4.08
CA HIS A 57 -9.29 -7.70 -4.25
C HIS A 57 -10.60 -6.90 -4.19
N HIS A 58 -11.68 -7.39 -4.78
CA HIS A 58 -13.00 -6.77 -4.62
C HIS A 58 -13.42 -6.71 -3.14
N TYR A 59 -13.38 -7.82 -2.41
CA TYR A 59 -13.76 -7.86 -0.99
C TYR A 59 -12.90 -6.97 -0.11
N ILE A 60 -11.57 -6.93 -0.32
CA ILE A 60 -10.66 -6.04 0.41
C ILE A 60 -11.10 -4.58 0.30
N ASN A 61 -11.58 -4.16 -0.87
CA ASN A 61 -11.94 -2.76 -1.14
C ASN A 61 -13.39 -2.39 -0.83
N HIS A 62 -14.30 -3.36 -0.70
CA HIS A 62 -15.74 -3.10 -0.55
C HIS A 62 -16.31 -3.54 0.80
N MET A 63 -15.61 -4.38 1.56
CA MET A 63 -15.98 -4.69 2.95
C MET A 63 -15.65 -3.52 3.89
N PRO A 64 -16.31 -3.44 5.07
CA PRO A 64 -15.89 -2.53 6.12
C PRO A 64 -14.42 -2.73 6.47
N ALA A 65 -13.63 -1.66 6.46
CA ALA A 65 -12.18 -1.73 6.66
C ALA A 65 -11.82 -2.32 8.03
N GLU A 66 -12.67 -2.12 9.04
CA GLU A 66 -12.56 -2.69 10.37
C GLU A 66 -12.64 -4.22 10.34
N GLU A 67 -13.52 -4.80 9.53
CA GLU A 67 -13.63 -6.26 9.38
C GLU A 67 -12.43 -6.84 8.63
N VAL A 68 -11.97 -6.17 7.57
CA VAL A 68 -10.77 -6.57 6.83
C VAL A 68 -9.53 -6.49 7.73
N ALA A 69 -9.45 -5.46 8.59
CA ALA A 69 -8.34 -5.25 9.51
C ALA A 69 -8.19 -6.38 10.54
N VAL A 70 -9.29 -7.00 10.98
CA VAL A 70 -9.26 -8.19 11.85
C VAL A 70 -8.49 -9.33 11.19
N HIS A 71 -8.71 -9.56 9.90
CA HIS A 71 -7.99 -10.59 9.14
C HIS A 71 -6.56 -10.18 8.82
N LEU A 72 -6.32 -8.90 8.52
CA LEU A 72 -4.97 -8.36 8.28
C LEU A 72 -4.07 -8.51 9.52
N ALA A 73 -4.61 -8.32 10.72
CA ALA A 73 -3.86 -8.38 11.98
C ALA A 73 -3.07 -9.67 12.13
N TRP A 74 -3.66 -10.81 11.77
CA TRP A 74 -2.99 -12.10 11.81
C TRP A 74 -1.73 -12.12 10.92
N HIS A 75 -1.83 -11.61 9.69
CA HIS A 75 -0.69 -11.56 8.76
C HIS A 75 0.42 -10.63 9.25
N VAL A 76 0.05 -9.49 9.83
CA VAL A 76 0.99 -8.52 10.42
C VAL A 76 1.73 -9.13 11.60
N GLU A 77 1.04 -9.88 12.47
CA GLU A 77 1.62 -10.61 13.59
C GLU A 77 2.59 -11.70 13.13
N GLN A 78 2.24 -12.49 12.10
CA GLN A 78 3.13 -13.50 11.53
C GLN A 78 4.43 -12.91 10.98
N LEU A 79 4.42 -11.64 10.55
CA LEU A 79 5.60 -10.92 10.07
C LEU A 79 6.39 -10.22 11.20
N GLY A 80 5.96 -10.36 12.46
CA GLY A 80 6.57 -9.73 13.62
C GLY A 80 6.52 -8.21 13.57
N ILE A 81 5.52 -7.63 12.90
CA ILE A 81 5.39 -6.17 12.75
C ILE A 81 4.69 -5.61 13.98
N GLU A 82 5.35 -4.69 14.67
CA GLU A 82 4.81 -3.97 15.82
C GLU A 82 3.96 -2.79 15.35
N THR A 83 2.67 -2.77 15.66
CA THR A 83 1.73 -1.76 15.12
C THR A 83 1.53 -0.54 16.01
N ARG A 84 2.06 -0.54 17.24
CA ARG A 84 1.85 0.54 18.23
C ARG A 84 2.36 1.93 17.81
N ASN A 85 3.22 2.03 16.80
CA ASN A 85 3.90 3.26 16.40
C ASN A 85 3.50 3.76 14.99
N GLY A 86 2.42 3.23 14.43
CA GLY A 86 1.92 3.60 13.11
C GLY A 86 0.40 3.78 13.06
N PRO A 87 -0.18 3.88 11.85
CA PRO A 87 -1.63 3.99 11.65
C PRO A 87 -2.39 2.78 12.22
N GLU A 88 -3.69 2.92 12.44
CA GLU A 88 -4.53 1.75 12.73
C GLU A 88 -4.61 0.84 11.49
N LEU A 89 -4.75 -0.47 11.68
CA LEU A 89 -4.82 -1.43 10.57
C LEU A 89 -5.98 -1.16 9.60
N LYS A 90 -7.11 -0.63 10.08
CA LYS A 90 -8.24 -0.21 9.21
C LYS A 90 -7.84 0.90 8.24
N ASP A 91 -6.92 1.79 8.64
CA ASP A 91 -6.43 2.86 7.79
C ASP A 91 -5.39 2.32 6.81
N ILE A 92 -4.60 1.31 7.21
CA ILE A 92 -3.75 0.56 6.28
C ILE A 92 -4.59 -0.12 5.18
N VAL A 93 -5.72 -0.74 5.54
CA VAL A 93 -6.64 -1.34 4.54
C VAL A 93 -7.09 -0.28 3.53
N LYS A 94 -7.50 0.90 3.99
CA LYS A 94 -7.91 2.00 3.09
C LYS A 94 -6.76 2.50 2.21
N LEU A 95 -5.55 2.58 2.77
CA LEU A 95 -4.37 3.09 2.05
C LEU A 95 -3.83 2.10 1.01
N LEU A 96 -3.88 0.80 1.28
CA LEU A 96 -3.25 -0.24 0.47
C LEU A 96 -4.23 -1.13 -0.29
N GLY A 97 -5.53 -1.08 0.01
CA GLY A 97 -6.55 -1.98 -0.55
C GLY A 97 -6.56 -2.00 -2.07
N GLU A 98 -6.50 -0.83 -2.71
CA GLU A 98 -6.49 -0.72 -4.18
C GLU A 98 -5.21 -1.26 -4.82
N ARG A 99 -4.17 -1.50 -4.03
CA ARG A 99 -2.85 -1.96 -4.53
C ARG A 99 -2.59 -3.43 -4.25
N CYS A 100 -3.25 -4.02 -3.27
CA CYS A 100 -2.99 -5.38 -2.83
C CYS A 100 -4.11 -6.34 -3.27
N LYS A 101 -3.73 -7.51 -3.75
CA LYS A 101 -4.65 -8.60 -4.10
C LYS A 101 -4.88 -9.55 -2.94
N THR A 102 -4.00 -9.54 -1.94
CA THR A 102 -4.09 -10.40 -0.75
C THR A 102 -3.72 -9.65 0.52
N LEU A 103 -4.20 -10.12 1.67
CA LEU A 103 -3.82 -9.60 2.99
C LEU A 103 -2.37 -9.89 3.34
N LYS A 104 -1.78 -10.95 2.78
CA LYS A 104 -0.37 -11.28 2.92
C LYS A 104 0.50 -10.21 2.26
N GLU A 105 0.20 -9.89 1.00
CA GLU A 105 0.85 -8.80 0.26
C GLU A 105 0.66 -7.45 0.95
N MET A 106 -0.53 -7.19 1.52
CA MET A 106 -0.81 -5.98 2.27
C MET A 106 0.03 -5.88 3.55
N ALA A 107 0.17 -6.98 4.30
CA ALA A 107 1.00 -7.02 5.51
C ALA A 107 2.48 -6.78 5.18
N GLU A 108 2.99 -7.37 4.09
CA GLU A 108 4.35 -7.11 3.60
C GLU A 108 4.53 -5.63 3.21
N SER A 109 3.55 -5.08 2.48
CA SER A 109 3.56 -3.70 1.97
C SER A 109 3.41 -2.65 3.07
N CYS A 110 2.78 -2.96 4.21
CA CYS A 110 2.56 -1.99 5.28
C CYS A 110 3.78 -1.77 6.18
N ARG A 111 4.83 -2.61 6.06
CA ARG A 111 5.98 -2.63 6.98
C ARG A 111 6.63 -1.25 7.17
N TYR A 112 6.77 -0.45 6.12
CA TYR A 112 7.43 0.86 6.21
C TYR A 112 6.62 1.90 7.02
N PHE A 113 5.34 1.67 7.28
CA PHE A 113 4.55 2.51 8.21
C PHE A 113 4.90 2.24 9.67
N TYR A 114 5.43 1.07 9.99
CA TYR A 114 5.63 0.61 11.36
C TYR A 114 7.11 0.46 11.73
N ALA A 115 7.94 -0.01 10.81
CA ALA A 115 9.36 -0.22 11.03
C ALA A 115 10.21 0.74 10.20
N ASP A 116 11.35 1.14 10.76
CA ASP A 116 12.41 1.79 9.99
C ASP A 116 13.23 0.73 9.25
N PHE A 117 14.03 1.19 8.29
CA PHE A 117 14.89 0.38 7.46
C PHE A 117 16.29 0.98 7.42
N SER A 118 17.30 0.13 7.23
CA SER A 118 18.71 0.53 7.16
C SER A 118 19.25 0.62 5.74
N GLU A 119 18.55 0.02 4.78
CA GLU A 119 18.98 -0.10 3.39
C GLU A 119 17.83 0.24 2.44
N PHE A 120 18.18 0.87 1.33
CA PHE A 120 17.25 1.08 0.22
C PHE A 120 17.26 -0.13 -0.72
N ASP A 121 16.12 -0.43 -1.33
CA ASP A 121 16.05 -1.31 -2.48
C ASP A 121 17.04 -0.83 -3.56
N ALA A 122 17.97 -1.71 -3.95
CA ALA A 122 19.11 -1.34 -4.79
C ALA A 122 18.68 -0.78 -6.15
N ASP A 123 17.64 -1.37 -6.77
CA ASP A 123 17.16 -0.95 -8.08
C ASP A 123 16.45 0.40 -8.02
N ALA A 124 15.59 0.59 -7.02
CA ALA A 124 14.91 1.86 -6.77
C ALA A 124 15.91 2.97 -6.44
N ALA A 125 16.87 2.71 -5.55
CA ALA A 125 17.90 3.67 -5.15
C ALA A 125 18.80 4.04 -6.33
N LYS A 126 19.24 3.06 -7.13
CA LYS A 126 20.05 3.30 -8.34
C LYS A 126 19.34 4.24 -9.31
N LYS A 127 18.03 4.07 -9.49
CA LYS A 127 17.22 4.82 -10.46
C LYS A 127 16.79 6.20 -9.94
N HIS A 128 16.46 6.31 -8.66
CA HIS A 128 15.77 7.49 -8.11
C HIS A 128 16.59 8.29 -7.10
N LEU A 129 17.57 7.70 -6.41
CA LEU A 129 18.49 8.40 -5.51
C LEU A 129 19.82 8.69 -6.23
N ARG A 130 19.73 9.48 -7.30
CA ARG A 130 20.88 9.97 -8.09
C ARG A 130 21.25 11.39 -7.64
N PRO A 131 22.45 11.92 -7.96
CA PRO A 131 22.86 13.30 -7.61
C PRO A 131 21.79 14.38 -7.88
N VAL A 132 21.11 14.29 -9.03
CA VAL A 132 20.03 15.22 -9.42
C VAL A 132 18.82 15.22 -8.46
N ALA A 133 18.64 14.18 -7.64
CA ALA A 133 17.56 14.11 -6.66
C ALA A 133 17.86 14.89 -5.37
N ARG A 134 19.12 15.31 -5.15
CA ARG A 134 19.54 16.03 -3.94
C ARG A 134 18.73 17.32 -3.73
N GLN A 135 18.69 18.19 -4.73
CA GLN A 135 17.97 19.47 -4.63
C GLN A 135 16.46 19.29 -4.38
N PRO A 136 15.71 18.44 -5.10
CA PRO A 136 14.32 18.13 -4.77
C PRO A 136 14.11 17.61 -3.34
N LEU A 137 14.99 16.72 -2.87
CA LEU A 137 14.89 16.13 -1.53
C LEU A 137 15.18 17.16 -0.42
N GLU A 138 16.20 18.01 -0.59
CA GLU A 138 16.51 19.11 0.33
C GLU A 138 15.33 20.09 0.43
N ALA A 139 14.75 20.47 -0.71
CA ALA A 139 13.64 21.42 -0.78
C ALA A 139 12.36 20.85 -0.13
N VAL A 140 11.96 19.62 -0.47
CA VAL A 140 10.75 19.01 0.12
C VAL A 140 10.93 18.73 1.60
N ARG A 141 12.14 18.32 2.03
CA ARG A 141 12.45 18.17 3.46
C ARG A 141 12.24 19.47 4.22
N ALA A 142 12.75 20.59 3.70
CA ALA A 142 12.60 21.90 4.34
C ALA A 142 11.12 22.30 4.46
N LYS A 143 10.32 22.10 3.41
CA LYS A 143 8.87 22.37 3.44
C LYS A 143 8.13 21.47 4.41
N LEU A 144 8.39 20.16 4.40
CA LEU A 144 7.79 19.21 5.33
C LEU A 144 8.15 19.54 6.78
N ALA A 145 9.37 19.99 7.06
CA ALA A 145 9.80 20.41 8.39
C ALA A 145 9.11 21.69 8.88
N ALA A 146 8.67 22.56 7.96
CA ALA A 146 7.96 23.78 8.28
C ALA A 146 6.45 23.58 8.56
N ILE A 147 5.90 22.40 8.29
CA ILE A 147 4.49 22.09 8.56
C ILE A 147 4.26 22.04 10.08
N THR A 148 3.36 22.89 10.58
CA THR A 148 2.97 22.94 12.00
C THR A 148 1.78 22.04 12.31
N VAL A 149 0.86 21.88 11.36
CA VAL A 149 -0.31 20.99 11.46
C VAL A 149 -0.17 19.88 10.42
N TRP A 150 0.17 18.67 10.87
CA TRP A 150 0.47 17.54 9.99
C TRP A 150 -0.80 16.88 9.46
N THR A 151 -1.34 17.40 8.36
CA THR A 151 -2.50 16.85 7.64
C THR A 151 -2.11 16.39 6.23
N PRO A 152 -2.88 15.48 5.59
CA PRO A 152 -2.60 15.05 4.22
C PRO A 152 -2.52 16.22 3.22
N GLU A 153 -3.36 17.24 3.37
CA GLU A 153 -3.41 18.42 2.51
C GLU A 153 -2.13 19.25 2.65
N ASN A 154 -1.68 19.52 3.87
CA ASN A 154 -0.44 20.27 4.09
C ASN A 154 0.79 19.51 3.58
N VAL A 155 0.80 18.17 3.69
CA VAL A 155 1.85 17.34 3.11
C VAL A 155 1.80 17.40 1.58
N HIS A 156 0.61 17.31 0.98
CA HIS A 156 0.40 17.44 -0.45
C HIS A 156 0.95 18.79 -0.97
N ASP A 157 0.56 19.89 -0.33
CA ASP A 157 0.97 21.24 -0.70
C ASP A 157 2.49 21.44 -0.58
N ALA A 158 3.13 20.83 0.42
CA ALA A 158 4.58 20.85 0.54
C ALA A 158 5.27 20.12 -0.63
N ILE A 159 4.76 18.94 -1.02
CA ILE A 159 5.32 18.16 -2.13
C ILE A 159 5.09 18.87 -3.47
N GLN A 160 3.87 19.35 -3.72
CA GLN A 160 3.51 20.08 -4.94
C GLN A 160 4.26 21.40 -5.04
N GLY A 161 4.32 22.16 -3.95
CA GLY A 161 5.07 23.42 -3.89
C GLY A 161 6.57 23.25 -4.15
N THR A 162 7.17 22.10 -3.82
CA THR A 162 8.56 21.79 -4.23
C THR A 162 8.69 21.60 -5.73
N ALA A 163 7.76 20.90 -6.37
CA ALA A 163 7.77 20.70 -7.81
C ALA A 163 7.65 22.04 -8.55
N ASP A 164 6.74 22.89 -8.09
CA ASP A 164 6.47 24.20 -8.65
C ASP A 164 7.66 25.16 -8.47
N GLU A 165 8.23 25.23 -7.27
CA GLU A 165 9.40 26.08 -6.96
C GLU A 165 10.61 25.74 -7.84
N LEU A 166 10.85 24.45 -8.06
CA LEU A 166 11.99 23.98 -8.87
C LEU A 166 11.69 23.95 -10.37
N GLY A 167 10.44 24.20 -10.79
CA GLY A 167 10.02 24.10 -12.19
C GLY A 167 10.18 22.68 -12.76
N VAL A 168 10.02 21.65 -11.93
CA VAL A 168 10.16 20.24 -12.34
C VAL A 168 8.83 19.50 -12.23
N GLY A 169 8.63 18.49 -13.08
CA GLY A 169 7.43 17.65 -12.97
C GLY A 169 7.39 16.84 -11.67
N MET A 170 6.20 16.59 -11.14
CA MET A 170 5.96 15.86 -9.88
C MET A 170 6.76 14.55 -9.76
N GLY A 171 6.94 13.80 -10.85
CA GLY A 171 7.73 12.57 -10.84
C GLY A 171 9.20 12.75 -10.45
N LYS A 172 9.77 13.95 -10.58
CA LYS A 172 11.14 14.29 -10.16
C LYS A 172 11.26 14.57 -8.67
N VAL A 173 10.16 14.92 -7.99
CA VAL A 173 10.10 15.08 -6.53
C VAL A 173 9.57 13.81 -5.89
N GLY A 174 8.43 13.32 -6.35
CA GLY A 174 7.70 12.21 -5.77
C GLY A 174 8.44 10.87 -5.82
N MET A 175 9.14 10.53 -6.90
CA MET A 175 9.85 9.24 -6.96
C MET A 175 11.07 9.18 -6.02
N PRO A 176 11.97 10.19 -5.99
CA PRO A 176 13.03 10.21 -4.98
C PRO A 176 12.48 10.25 -3.56
N LEU A 177 11.45 11.07 -3.30
CA LEU A 177 10.81 11.14 -1.99
C LEU A 177 10.22 9.78 -1.59
N ARG A 178 9.59 9.05 -2.52
CA ARG A 178 9.05 7.71 -2.27
C ARG A 178 10.14 6.76 -1.80
N VAL A 179 11.22 6.64 -2.56
CA VAL A 179 12.33 5.76 -2.18
C VAL A 179 12.93 6.21 -0.86
N ALA A 180 13.06 7.52 -0.64
CA ALA A 180 13.57 8.07 0.60
C ALA A 180 12.70 7.64 1.79
N VAL A 181 11.37 7.74 1.73
CA VAL A 181 10.51 7.49 2.90
C VAL A 181 10.04 6.05 3.04
N THR A 182 10.03 5.23 1.99
CA THR A 182 9.59 3.82 2.09
C THR A 182 10.72 2.81 1.99
N GLY A 183 11.90 3.24 1.53
CA GLY A 183 13.01 2.33 1.21
C GLY A 183 12.87 1.68 -0.16
N ALA A 184 11.73 1.85 -0.85
CA ALA A 184 11.37 1.10 -2.05
C ALA A 184 10.67 1.96 -3.11
N GLY A 185 10.49 1.41 -4.31
CA GLY A 185 9.91 2.13 -5.45
C GLY A 185 8.38 2.22 -5.50
N GLN A 186 7.67 1.50 -4.63
CA GLN A 186 6.20 1.36 -4.67
C GLN A 186 5.55 1.84 -3.37
N SER A 187 4.50 2.64 -3.51
CA SER A 187 3.64 3.12 -2.41
C SER A 187 2.31 3.66 -2.98
N PRO A 188 1.30 3.90 -2.14
CA PRO A 188 0.17 4.78 -2.47
C PRO A 188 0.60 6.21 -2.85
N GLY A 189 -0.39 7.11 -2.96
CA GLY A 189 -0.16 8.55 -3.09
C GLY A 189 0.89 9.06 -2.09
N MET A 190 1.76 9.97 -2.54
CA MET A 190 2.93 10.34 -1.73
C MET A 190 2.57 11.18 -0.52
N ASP A 191 1.60 12.07 -0.70
CA ASP A 191 0.93 12.82 0.36
C ASP A 191 0.42 11.91 1.48
N VAL A 192 -0.44 10.94 1.15
CA VAL A 192 -1.03 10.03 2.14
C VAL A 192 0.01 9.09 2.76
N THR A 193 1.01 8.68 1.99
CA THR A 193 2.10 7.82 2.47
C THR A 193 2.98 8.56 3.49
N VAL A 194 3.44 9.77 3.13
CA VAL A 194 4.28 10.61 4.01
C VAL A 194 3.50 11.02 5.25
N HIS A 195 2.22 11.38 5.09
CA HIS A 195 1.35 11.69 6.20
C HIS A 195 1.26 10.52 7.19
N ALA A 196 0.96 9.31 6.71
CA ALA A 196 0.80 8.11 7.53
C ALA A 196 2.11 7.61 8.17
N ILE A 197 3.29 7.87 7.57
CA ILE A 197 4.60 7.60 8.19
C ILE A 197 4.86 8.57 9.35
N GLY A 198 4.37 9.81 9.24
CA GLY A 198 4.54 10.86 10.23
C GLY A 198 5.80 11.71 10.02
N GLN A 199 5.68 13.00 10.33
CA GLN A 199 6.67 14.04 10.03
C GLN A 199 8.10 13.66 10.45
N LYS A 200 8.30 13.30 11.72
CA LYS A 200 9.63 13.02 12.28
C LYS A 200 10.35 11.92 11.51
N ARG A 201 9.66 10.79 11.25
CA ARG A 201 10.25 9.64 10.54
C ARG A 201 10.48 9.97 9.08
N SER A 202 9.56 10.68 8.42
CA SER A 202 9.75 11.13 7.05
C SER A 202 11.00 12.00 6.89
N LEU A 203 11.21 12.97 7.79
CA LEU A 203 12.41 13.83 7.76
C LEU A 203 13.70 13.04 7.96
N GLN A 204 13.74 12.15 8.96
CA GLN A 204 14.90 11.29 9.23
C GLN A 204 15.25 10.39 8.03
N ARG A 205 14.23 9.86 7.36
CA ARG A 205 14.42 9.01 6.18
C ARG A 205 14.88 9.79 4.96
N ILE A 206 14.42 11.03 4.79
CA ILE A 206 14.95 11.93 3.76
C ILE A 206 16.42 12.27 4.04
N ASP A 207 16.80 12.51 5.30
CA ASP A 207 18.20 12.72 5.69
C ASP A 207 19.09 11.52 5.33
N MET A 208 18.61 10.31 5.59
CA MET A 208 19.30 9.08 5.20
C MET A 208 19.48 8.98 3.67
N ALA A 209 18.46 9.36 2.89
CA ALA A 209 18.55 9.37 1.43
C ALA A 209 19.52 10.43 0.90
N LEU A 210 19.59 11.60 1.54
CA LEU A 210 20.55 12.66 1.21
C LEU A 210 21.99 12.20 1.50
N ALA A 211 22.22 11.56 2.65
CA ALA A 211 23.52 10.98 2.99
C ALA A 211 23.94 9.89 1.97
N TYR A 212 23.01 9.01 1.60
CA TYR A 212 23.24 8.00 0.57
C TYR A 212 23.62 8.60 -0.79
N ILE A 213 23.00 9.71 -1.20
CA ILE A 213 23.36 10.42 -2.44
C ILE A 213 24.78 11.00 -2.34
N ALA A 214 25.12 11.63 -1.21
CA ALA A 214 26.44 12.22 -1.00
C ALA A 214 27.57 11.18 -1.02
N GLU A 215 27.36 10.01 -0.40
CA GLU A 215 28.32 8.90 -0.44
C GLU A 215 28.54 8.40 -1.87
N ARG A 216 27.48 8.29 -2.67
CA ARG A 216 27.59 7.90 -4.08
C ARG A 216 28.31 8.94 -4.93
N GLU A 217 28.13 10.22 -4.65
CA GLU A 217 28.89 11.30 -5.32
C GLU A 217 30.38 11.24 -4.98
N ALA A 218 30.74 10.91 -3.73
CA ALA A 218 32.14 10.79 -3.32
C ALA A 218 32.87 9.56 -3.88
N GLN A 219 32.12 8.53 -4.28
CA GLN A 219 32.64 7.28 -4.87
C GLN A 219 32.68 7.29 -6.41
N ALA A 220 32.11 8.32 -7.05
CA ALA A 220 32.04 8.47 -8.51
C ALA A 220 33.22 9.29 -9.05
#